data_AF-A0A356GEI4-F1
#
_entry.id   AF-A0A356GEI4-F1
#
_cell.length_a   1.000
_cell.length_b   1.000
_cell.length_c   1.000
_cell.angle_alpha   90.00
_cell.angle_beta   90.00
_cell.angle_gamma   90.00
#
_symmetry.space_group_name_H-M   'P 1'
#
loop_
_entity.id
_entity.type
_entity.pdbx_description
1 polymer ?
#
loop_
_entity_poly.entity_id
_entity_poly.type
_entity_poly.pdbx_seq_one_letter_code
_entity_poly.pdbx_strand_id
1 'polypeptide(L)'
;MKSIKPGRGPSMMNGFAGIIVSVFGIGWTIVASTMGAPIFFPIFGICFVAMGIASTVYSFKNAKSKNRYSSFDIVDSREETDPLNEKYGDGSYKSHAENRESGESNFCPYCGSRIESDHLYCKNCGRRVK
;
A
#
# COMPACT_ATOMS: atom_id res chain seq x y z
N MET A 1 -10.25 5.37 2.51
CA MET A 1 -8.99 4.57 2.56
C MET A 1 -8.83 3.59 1.39
N LYS A 2 -7.78 3.78 0.59
CA LYS A 2 -7.28 2.81 -0.40
C LYS A 2 -6.07 2.08 0.18
N SER A 3 -5.71 0.91 -0.35
CA SER A 3 -4.55 0.15 0.13
C SER A 3 -3.71 -0.40 -1.02
N ILE A 4 -2.38 -0.28 -0.92
CA ILE A 4 -1.43 -0.97 -1.79
C ILE A 4 -1.00 -2.25 -1.09
N LYS A 5 -1.23 -3.40 -1.72
CA LYS A 5 -0.91 -4.71 -1.15
C LYS A 5 0.41 -5.25 -1.73
N PRO A 6 1.30 -5.85 -0.93
CA PRO A 6 2.59 -6.37 -1.40
C PRO A 6 2.43 -7.52 -2.40
N GLY A 7 3.31 -7.65 -3.39
CA GLY A 7 3.21 -8.70 -4.42
C GLY A 7 3.16 -10.12 -3.85
N ARG A 8 2.36 -11.02 -4.46
CA ARG A 8 2.25 -12.43 -4.03
C ARG A 8 3.54 -13.22 -4.24
N GLY A 9 4.25 -12.98 -5.36
CA GLY A 9 5.55 -13.62 -5.64
C GLY A 9 6.60 -13.31 -4.57
N PRO A 10 6.89 -12.02 -4.29
CA PRO A 10 7.79 -11.62 -3.21
C PRO A 10 7.36 -12.17 -1.84
N SER A 11 6.05 -12.16 -1.54
CA SER A 11 5.53 -12.73 -0.29
C SER A 11 5.76 -14.24 -0.19
N MET A 12 5.59 -15.01 -1.28
CA MET A 12 5.90 -16.44 -1.26
C MET A 12 7.40 -16.70 -1.11
N MET A 13 8.23 -15.97 -1.84
CA MET A 13 9.69 -16.09 -1.75
C MET A 13 10.17 -15.84 -0.32
N ASN A 14 9.67 -14.78 0.33
CA ASN A 14 9.99 -14.47 1.73
C ASN A 14 9.50 -15.56 2.69
N GLY A 15 8.35 -16.18 2.41
CA GLY A 15 7.84 -17.32 3.18
C GLY A 15 8.81 -18.51 3.18
N PHE A 16 9.29 -18.90 2.00
CA PHE A 16 10.30 -19.96 1.85
C PHE A 16 11.65 -19.58 2.45
N ALA A 17 12.10 -18.34 2.24
CA ALA A 17 13.33 -17.85 2.86
C ALA A 17 13.26 -17.93 4.39
N GLY A 18 12.13 -17.57 4.99
CA GLY A 18 11.93 -17.69 6.44
C GLY A 18 11.99 -19.14 6.95
N ILE A 19 11.55 -20.13 6.16
CA ILE A 19 11.69 -21.57 6.52
C ILE A 19 13.17 -21.94 6.58
N ILE A 20 13.92 -21.59 5.53
CA ILE A 20 15.36 -21.89 5.44
C ILE A 20 16.10 -21.25 6.62
N VAL A 21 15.81 -19.97 6.90
CA VAL A 21 16.36 -19.22 8.03
C VAL A 21 16.04 -19.88 9.37
N SER A 22 14.80 -20.36 9.56
CA SER A 22 14.40 -21.04 10.80
C SER A 22 15.13 -22.37 10.99
N VAL A 23 15.23 -23.19 9.93
CA VAL A 23 15.96 -24.47 9.97
C VAL A 23 17.45 -24.25 10.25
N PHE A 24 18.06 -23.27 9.58
CA PHE A 24 19.44 -22.89 9.82
C PHE A 24 19.66 -22.40 11.26
N GLY A 25 18.77 -21.54 11.78
CA GLY A 25 18.84 -21.03 13.15
C GLY A 25 18.76 -22.13 14.21
N ILE A 26 17.96 -23.17 13.97
CA ILE A 26 17.90 -24.36 14.84
C ILE A 26 19.26 -25.06 14.84
N GLY A 27 19.83 -25.34 13.66
CA GLY A 27 21.14 -25.97 13.53
C GLY A 27 22.24 -25.15 14.21
N TRP A 28 22.25 -23.84 13.99
CA TRP A 28 23.18 -22.92 14.65
C TRP A 28 23.08 -22.97 16.18
N THR A 29 21.86 -22.96 16.71
CA THR A 29 21.62 -23.00 18.16
C THR A 29 22.17 -24.28 18.79
N ILE A 30 21.96 -25.42 18.13
CA ILE A 30 22.47 -26.73 18.59
C ILE A 30 24.00 -26.71 18.58
N VAL A 31 24.62 -26.32 17.46
CA VAL A 31 26.09 -26.28 17.32
C VAL A 31 26.73 -25.33 18.33
N ALA A 32 26.17 -24.13 18.51
CA ALA A 32 26.67 -23.17 19.50
C ALA A 32 26.60 -23.74 20.93
N SER A 33 25.52 -24.45 21.25
CA SER A 33 25.33 -25.06 22.58
C SER A 33 26.31 -26.22 22.81
N THR A 34 26.60 -27.04 21.79
CA THR A 34 27.49 -28.21 21.93
C THR A 34 28.97 -27.84 21.92
N MET A 35 29.35 -26.71 21.33
CA MET A 35 30.74 -26.23 21.30
C MET A 35 31.15 -25.44 22.56
N GLY A 36 30.27 -25.33 23.56
CA GLY A 36 30.55 -24.54 24.77
C GLY A 36 30.67 -23.05 24.47
N ALA A 37 30.02 -22.56 23.42
CA ALA A 37 30.03 -21.14 23.09
C ALA A 37 29.38 -20.33 24.23
N PRO A 38 29.79 -19.06 24.44
CA PRO A 38 29.14 -18.18 25.40
C PRO A 38 27.61 -18.15 25.23
N ILE A 39 26.88 -18.09 26.35
CA ILE A 39 25.43 -18.30 26.40
C ILE A 39 24.61 -17.36 25.49
N PHE A 40 25.14 -16.18 25.15
CA PHE A 40 24.47 -15.25 24.26
C PHE A 40 24.35 -15.77 22.81
N PHE A 41 25.24 -16.65 22.35
CA PHE A 41 25.18 -17.24 21.00
C PHE A 41 23.96 -18.16 20.78
N PRO A 42 23.68 -19.16 21.64
CA PRO A 42 22.47 -19.97 21.50
C PRO A 42 21.20 -19.16 21.78
N ILE A 43 21.21 -18.20 22.71
CA ILE A 43 20.06 -17.30 22.93
C ILE A 43 19.76 -16.49 21.65
N PHE A 44 20.80 -15.93 21.02
CA PHE A 44 20.66 -15.24 19.74
C PHE A 44 20.08 -16.16 18.66
N GLY A 45 20.52 -17.42 18.60
CA GLY A 45 19.97 -18.44 17.71
C GLY A 45 18.46 -18.67 17.91
N ILE A 46 18.01 -18.76 19.17
CA ILE A 46 16.57 -18.90 19.50
C ILE A 46 15.77 -17.68 19.03
N CYS A 47 16.26 -16.46 19.29
CA CYS A 47 15.61 -15.23 18.81
C CYS A 47 15.54 -15.21 17.28
N PHE A 48 16.60 -15.66 16.61
CA PHE A 48 16.67 -15.73 15.15
C PHE A 48 15.65 -16.71 14.57
N VAL A 49 15.48 -17.88 15.19
CA VAL A 49 14.42 -18.85 14.83
C VAL A 49 13.03 -18.25 15.01
N ALA A 50 12.78 -17.57 16.14
CA ALA A 50 11.49 -16.92 16.38
C ALA A 50 11.16 -15.86 15.30
N MET A 51 12.14 -15.03 14.92
CA MET A 51 11.99 -14.07 13.83
C MET A 51 11.74 -14.75 12.48
N GLY A 52 12.46 -15.84 12.19
CA GLY A 52 12.26 -16.65 10.98
C GLY A 52 10.83 -17.18 10.86
N ILE A 53 10.31 -17.76 11.95
CA ILE A 53 8.93 -18.28 12.01
C ILE A 53 7.92 -17.16 11.84
N ALA A 54 8.07 -16.04 12.54
CA ALA A 54 7.18 -14.89 12.42
C ALA A 54 7.15 -14.35 10.98
N SER A 55 8.33 -14.23 10.34
CA SER A 55 8.46 -13.81 8.94
C SER A 55 7.78 -14.80 7.99
N THR A 56 7.97 -16.11 8.18
CA THR A 56 7.30 -17.15 7.39
C THR A 56 5.79 -17.07 7.50
N VAL A 57 5.24 -16.98 8.71
CA VAL A 57 3.79 -16.90 8.95
C VAL A 57 3.21 -15.64 8.30
N TYR A 58 3.84 -14.48 8.53
CA TYR A 58 3.42 -13.22 7.93
C TYR A 58 3.42 -13.29 6.40
N SER A 59 4.51 -13.80 5.82
CA SER A 59 4.73 -13.86 4.38
C SER A 59 3.77 -14.82 3.68
N PHE A 60 3.52 -16.01 4.24
CA PHE A 60 2.52 -16.93 3.67
C PHE A 60 1.09 -16.45 3.85
N LYS A 61 0.77 -15.79 4.98
CA LYS A 61 -0.54 -15.16 5.17
C LYS A 61 -0.76 -14.09 4.09
N ASN A 62 0.24 -13.27 3.78
CA ASN A 62 0.17 -12.30 2.70
C ASN A 62 0.11 -12.92 1.30
N ALA A 63 0.80 -14.03 1.07
CA ALA A 63 0.75 -14.72 -0.22
C ALA A 63 -0.62 -15.36 -0.51
N LYS A 64 -1.25 -15.96 0.50
CA LYS A 64 -2.46 -16.81 0.34
C LYS A 64 -3.78 -16.12 0.73
N SER A 65 -3.77 -15.07 1.55
CA SER A 65 -5.01 -14.43 2.01
C SER A 65 -5.74 -13.66 0.90
N LYS A 66 -7.08 -13.68 0.94
CA LYS A 66 -7.94 -12.78 0.14
C LYS A 66 -7.76 -11.33 0.57
N ASN A 67 -7.76 -11.10 1.90
CA ASN A 67 -7.52 -9.81 2.53
C ASN A 67 -6.10 -9.78 3.10
N ARG A 68 -5.19 -9.15 2.34
CA ARG A 68 -3.77 -9.04 2.66
C ARG A 68 -3.49 -7.75 3.41
N TYR A 69 -2.40 -7.74 4.18
CA TYR A 69 -1.96 -6.52 4.84
C TYR A 69 -1.58 -5.46 3.80
N SER A 70 -1.97 -4.20 4.05
CA SER A 70 -1.54 -3.08 3.22
C SER A 70 -0.10 -2.71 3.56
N SER A 71 0.70 -2.40 2.55
CA SER A 71 2.03 -1.81 2.72
C SER A 71 1.94 -0.33 3.12
N PHE A 72 0.90 0.36 2.66
CA PHE A 72 0.70 1.79 2.91
C PHE A 72 -0.76 2.05 3.23
N ASP A 73 -1.00 2.94 4.19
CA ASP A 73 -2.34 3.49 4.36
C ASP A 73 -2.49 4.68 3.41
N ILE A 74 -3.42 4.58 2.46
CA ILE A 74 -3.67 5.67 1.50
C ILE A 74 -4.97 6.32 1.89
N VAL A 75 -4.80 7.50 2.47
CA VAL A 75 -5.85 8.39 2.90
C VAL A 75 -6.05 9.45 1.81
N ASP A 76 -7.30 9.82 1.52
CA ASP A 76 -7.57 10.92 0.59
C ASP A 76 -7.57 12.24 1.36
N SER A 77 -7.33 13.33 0.64
CA SER A 77 -7.36 14.73 1.13
C SER A 77 -8.62 15.13 1.93
N ARG A 78 -9.73 14.39 1.74
CA ARG A 78 -10.99 14.60 2.48
C ARG A 78 -11.00 13.96 3.86
N GLU A 79 -10.24 12.88 4.02
CA GLU A 79 -10.13 12.12 5.27
C GLU A 79 -9.00 12.71 6.14
N GLU A 80 -7.85 13.05 5.53
CA GLU A 80 -6.72 13.68 6.23
C GLU A 80 -6.01 14.66 5.30
N THR A 81 -5.68 15.86 5.81
CA THR A 81 -4.95 16.88 5.03
C THR A 81 -3.45 16.60 5.08
N ASP A 82 -2.82 16.37 3.92
CA ASP A 82 -1.37 16.17 3.83
C ASP A 82 -0.61 17.51 4.01
N PRO A 83 0.22 17.66 5.07
CA PRO A 83 0.99 18.87 5.32
C PRO A 83 1.98 19.23 4.20
N LEU A 84 2.45 18.24 3.43
CA LEU A 84 3.33 18.49 2.29
C LEU A 84 2.55 19.05 1.10
N ASN A 85 1.31 18.61 0.89
CA ASN A 85 0.44 19.17 -0.13
C ASN A 85 0.06 20.64 0.18
N GLU A 86 0.01 21.02 1.45
CA GLU A 86 -0.21 22.43 1.84
C GLU A 86 1.00 23.33 1.56
N LYS A 87 2.23 22.79 1.69
CA LYS A 87 3.48 23.54 1.48
C LYS A 87 3.95 23.56 0.03
N TYR A 88 3.73 22.48 -0.70
CA TYR A 88 4.33 22.24 -2.02
C TYR A 88 3.30 21.94 -3.10
N GLY A 89 2.01 21.81 -2.77
CA GLY A 89 0.96 21.58 -3.74
C GLY A 89 0.78 22.78 -4.67
N ASP A 90 0.50 22.52 -5.94
CA ASP A 90 0.29 23.55 -6.97
C ASP A 90 -1.08 24.26 -6.86
N GLY A 91 -1.85 23.99 -5.80
CA GLY A 91 -3.21 24.52 -5.58
C GLY A 91 -4.27 23.96 -6.54
N SER A 92 -3.89 23.25 -7.61
CA SER A 92 -4.82 22.69 -8.59
C SER A 92 -5.72 21.63 -7.95
N TYR A 93 -5.20 20.88 -6.97
CA TYR A 93 -5.94 19.82 -6.28
C TYR A 93 -7.07 20.35 -5.38
N LYS A 94 -6.91 21.53 -4.74
CA LYS A 94 -7.99 22.20 -3.99
C LYS A 94 -9.16 22.57 -4.92
N SER A 95 -8.87 23.09 -6.11
CA SER A 95 -9.90 23.48 -7.08
C SER A 95 -10.76 22.32 -7.56
N HIS A 96 -10.20 21.11 -7.67
CA HIS A 96 -10.93 19.90 -8.08
C HIS A 96 -11.78 19.27 -6.98
N ALA A 97 -11.43 19.48 -5.70
CA ALA A 97 -12.21 19.04 -4.56
C ALA A 97 -13.44 19.93 -4.34
N GLU A 98 -13.29 21.26 -4.46
CA GLU A 98 -14.40 22.24 -4.37
C GLU A 98 -15.30 22.26 -5.61
N ASN A 99 -14.76 22.18 -6.84
CA ASN A 99 -15.58 22.22 -8.07
C ASN A 99 -16.50 21.01 -8.29
N ARG A 100 -16.37 19.94 -7.48
CA ARG A 100 -17.31 18.81 -7.58
C ARG A 100 -18.63 19.07 -6.85
N GLU A 101 -18.69 20.05 -5.95
CA GLU A 101 -19.90 20.40 -5.21
C GLU A 101 -20.61 21.65 -5.76
N SER A 102 -19.89 22.56 -6.43
CA SER A 102 -20.49 23.66 -7.19
C SER A 102 -20.67 23.28 -8.66
N GLY A 103 -21.92 23.05 -9.08
CA GLY A 103 -22.30 22.66 -10.44
C GLY A 103 -22.09 23.73 -11.52
N GLU A 104 -20.85 24.18 -11.73
CA GLU A 104 -20.46 25.06 -12.85
C GLU A 104 -19.15 24.58 -13.51
N SER A 105 -19.05 23.28 -13.81
CA SER A 105 -18.01 22.85 -14.74
C SER A 105 -18.38 23.33 -16.14
N ASN A 106 -17.62 24.29 -16.68
CA ASN A 106 -17.70 24.74 -18.09
C ASN A 106 -17.27 23.64 -19.09
N PHE A 107 -17.47 22.36 -18.80
CA PHE A 107 -16.99 21.23 -19.60
C PHE A 107 -18.06 20.14 -19.71
N CYS A 108 -18.14 19.52 -20.89
CA CYS A 108 -19.10 18.48 -21.20
C CYS A 108 -18.78 17.17 -20.47
N PRO A 109 -19.71 16.60 -19.68
CA PRO A 109 -19.46 15.37 -18.94
C PRO A 109 -19.29 14.14 -19.84
N TYR A 110 -19.70 14.23 -21.11
CA TYR A 110 -19.64 13.10 -22.04
C TYR A 110 -18.39 13.07 -22.93
N CYS A 111 -17.77 14.23 -23.20
CA CYS A 111 -16.64 14.32 -24.14
C CYS A 111 -15.53 15.29 -23.72
N GLY A 112 -15.69 16.01 -22.60
CA GLY A 112 -14.67 16.89 -22.05
C GLY A 112 -14.49 18.24 -22.77
N SER A 113 -15.28 18.55 -23.81
CA SER A 113 -15.20 19.85 -24.49
C SER A 113 -15.75 20.99 -23.64
N ARG A 114 -15.22 22.20 -23.77
CA ARG A 114 -15.72 23.39 -23.06
C ARG A 114 -17.16 23.71 -23.47
N ILE A 115 -18.03 24.02 -22.51
CA ILE A 115 -19.42 24.43 -22.69
C ILE A 115 -19.56 25.83 -22.09
N GLU A 116 -20.10 26.77 -22.86
CA GLU A 116 -20.49 28.08 -22.35
C GLU A 116 -21.80 27.94 -21.55
N SER A 117 -21.96 28.75 -20.51
CA SER A 117 -22.99 28.63 -19.48
C SER A 117 -24.45 28.61 -19.97
N ASP A 118 -24.74 28.89 -21.24
CA ASP A 118 -26.09 29.08 -21.77
C ASP A 118 -26.54 28.04 -22.84
N HIS A 119 -25.78 26.98 -23.09
CA HIS A 119 -26.17 25.96 -24.08
C HIS A 119 -26.84 24.73 -23.45
N LEU A 120 -28.01 24.35 -23.96
CA LEU A 120 -28.71 23.10 -23.59
C LEU A 120 -28.01 21.83 -24.12
N TYR A 121 -27.22 21.95 -25.18
CA TYR A 121 -26.55 20.83 -25.86
C TYR A 121 -25.07 21.11 -26.10
N CYS A 122 -24.25 20.06 -26.04
CA CYS A 122 -22.83 20.15 -26.36
C CYS A 122 -22.59 20.28 -27.87
N LYS A 123 -21.90 21.33 -28.31
CA LYS A 123 -21.54 21.56 -29.72
C LYS A 123 -20.63 20.46 -30.32
N ASN A 124 -19.88 19.74 -29.49
CA ASN A 124 -18.93 18.72 -29.95
C ASN A 124 -19.57 17.32 -30.08
N CYS A 125 -20.43 16.92 -29.14
CA CYS A 125 -20.97 15.56 -29.08
C CYS A 125 -22.49 15.46 -29.19
N GLY A 126 -23.20 16.59 -29.30
CA GLY A 126 -24.66 16.66 -29.48
C GLY A 126 -25.51 16.22 -28.28
N ARG A 127 -24.90 15.85 -27.15
CA ARG A 127 -25.61 15.39 -25.95
C ARG A 127 -26.12 16.57 -25.13
N ARG A 128 -27.28 16.39 -24.50
CA ARG A 128 -27.91 17.38 -23.60
C ARG A 128 -27.11 17.52 -22.32
N VAL A 129 -26.87 18.76 -21.88
CA VAL A 129 -25.97 19.10 -20.76
C VAL A 129 -26.67 19.90 -19.64
N LYS A 130 -27.87 20.43 -19.91
CA LYS A 130 -28.82 21.04 -18.96
C LYS A 130 -30.23 20.51 -19.22
#